data_AF-A0A4P9VQR3-F1
#
_entry.id   AF-A0A4P9VQR3-F1
#
_cell.length_a   1.000
_cell.length_b   1.000
_cell.length_c   1.000
_cell.angle_alpha   90.00
_cell.angle_beta   90.00
_cell.angle_gamma   90.00
#
_symmetry.space_group_name_H-M   'P 1'
#
loop_
_entity.id
_entity.type
_entity.pdbx_description
1 polymer ?
#
loop_
_entity_poly.entity_id
_entity_poly.type
_entity_poly.pdbx_seq_one_letter_code
_entity_poly.pdbx_strand_id
1 'polypeptide(L)'
;MKKQQQEYYEIAWYSISELFLDTELKGLELKFIAKQLLQTPFTESELNEILIYDVAPVCYGNLLATTGVWEGFDKEWLFSEIQNNKSKNQKIFRLKCKLIKCFYGSALQSQWTIVLEKLRNLRSDCSIP
;
A
#
# COMPACT_ATOMS: atom_id res chain seq x y z
N MET A 1 -10.39 -11.62 -17.71
CA MET A 1 -9.03 -11.75 -17.14
C MET A 1 -8.38 -10.41 -16.83
N LYS A 2 -8.12 -9.51 -17.80
CA LYS A 2 -7.44 -8.22 -17.53
C LYS A 2 -8.18 -7.29 -16.54
N LYS A 3 -9.52 -7.26 -16.59
CA LYS A 3 -10.35 -6.40 -15.71
C LYS A 3 -10.27 -6.82 -14.23
N GLN A 4 -10.39 -8.12 -13.96
CA GLN A 4 -10.32 -8.67 -12.59
C GLN A 4 -8.94 -8.47 -11.96
N GLN A 5 -7.86 -8.59 -12.74
CA GLN A 5 -6.51 -8.34 -12.24
C GLN A 5 -6.32 -6.88 -11.84
N GLN A 6 -6.87 -5.94 -12.62
CA GLN A 6 -6.81 -4.52 -12.32
C GLN A 6 -7.59 -4.17 -11.03
N GLU A 7 -8.76 -4.77 -10.82
CA GLU A 7 -9.55 -4.61 -9.59
C GLU A 7 -8.75 -5.03 -8.34
N TYR A 8 -7.99 -6.12 -8.40
CA TYR A 8 -7.13 -6.52 -7.27
C TYR A 8 -6.02 -5.51 -6.97
N TYR A 9 -5.40 -4.95 -8.01
CA TYR A 9 -4.40 -3.89 -7.82
C TYR A 9 -5.03 -2.64 -7.21
N GLU A 10 -6.21 -2.22 -7.64
CA GLU A 10 -6.90 -1.05 -7.08
C GLU A 10 -7.26 -1.25 -5.61
N ILE A 11 -7.72 -2.45 -5.22
CA ILE A 11 -7.95 -2.82 -3.81
C ILE A 11 -6.64 -2.70 -3.02
N ALA A 12 -5.53 -3.26 -3.53
CA ALA A 12 -4.24 -3.23 -2.85
C ALA A 12 -3.68 -1.81 -2.75
N TRP A 13 -3.72 -1.04 -3.84
CA TRP A 13 -3.23 0.34 -3.89
C TRP A 13 -3.96 1.22 -2.88
N TYR A 14 -5.29 1.20 -2.89
CA TYR A 14 -6.08 2.02 -1.99
C TYR A 14 -5.86 1.60 -0.53
N SER A 15 -5.93 0.30 -0.23
CA SER A 15 -5.78 -0.19 1.14
C SER A 15 -4.41 0.09 1.74
N ILE A 16 -3.34 -0.02 0.94
CA ILE A 16 -1.98 0.30 1.39
C ILE A 16 -1.78 1.81 1.50
N SER A 17 -2.43 2.61 0.66
CA SER A 17 -2.32 4.09 0.71
C SER A 17 -2.83 4.67 2.02
N GLU A 18 -3.80 4.03 2.67
CA GLU A 18 -4.31 4.43 3.99
C GLU A 18 -3.21 4.48 5.07
N LEU A 19 -2.13 3.69 4.92
CA LEU A 19 -0.97 3.72 5.82
C LEU A 19 -0.18 5.04 5.75
N PHE A 20 -0.38 5.83 4.69
CA PHE A 20 0.29 7.10 4.44
C PHE A 20 -0.58 8.31 4.79
N LEU A 21 -1.79 8.09 5.31
CA LEU A 21 -2.55 9.17 5.93
C LEU A 21 -1.88 9.51 7.26
N ASP A 22 -1.74 10.81 7.57
CA ASP A 22 -1.13 11.30 8.82
C ASP A 22 -2.09 11.09 10.01
N THR A 23 -2.53 9.85 10.21
CA THR A 23 -3.41 9.47 11.31
C THR A 23 -2.76 8.31 12.05
N GLU A 24 -2.81 8.34 13.38
CA GLU A 24 -2.38 7.21 14.19
C GLU A 24 -3.34 6.03 13.97
N LEU A 25 -3.03 5.17 13.00
CA LEU A 25 -3.78 3.96 12.74
C LEU A 25 -3.70 3.03 13.95
N LYS A 26 -4.86 2.68 14.52
CA LYS A 26 -4.95 1.74 15.65
C LYS A 26 -5.13 0.31 15.13
N GLY A 27 -5.21 -0.64 16.07
CA GLY A 27 -5.26 -2.06 15.76
C GLY A 27 -6.46 -2.52 14.91
N LEU A 28 -7.56 -1.75 14.90
CA LEU A 28 -8.77 -2.06 14.13
C LEU A 28 -8.62 -1.65 12.66
N GLU A 29 -8.04 -0.49 12.40
CA GLU A 29 -7.75 0.09 11.09
C GLU A 29 -6.74 -0.78 10.36
N LEU A 30 -5.65 -1.19 11.04
CA LEU A 30 -4.68 -2.12 10.49
C LEU A 30 -5.30 -3.51 10.19
N LYS A 31 -6.28 -3.95 11.00
CA LYS A 31 -7.03 -5.19 10.72
C LYS A 31 -7.96 -5.03 9.51
N PHE A 32 -8.55 -3.85 9.33
CA PHE A 32 -9.39 -3.56 8.17
C PHE A 32 -8.57 -3.60 6.88
N ILE A 33 -7.38 -2.98 6.86
CA ILE A 33 -6.45 -3.06 5.73
C ILE A 33 -6.11 -4.52 5.42
N ALA A 34 -5.74 -5.32 6.43
CA ALA A 34 -5.46 -6.74 6.23
C ALA A 34 -6.65 -7.52 5.63
N LYS A 35 -7.89 -7.23 6.05
CA LYS A 35 -9.10 -7.84 5.46
C LYS A 35 -9.33 -7.42 4.01
N GLN A 36 -9.00 -6.18 3.62
CA GLN A 36 -9.09 -5.77 2.23
C GLN A 36 -8.04 -6.52 1.38
N LEU A 37 -6.81 -6.63 1.87
CA LEU A 37 -5.73 -7.36 1.18
C LEU A 37 -6.02 -8.87 1.05
N LEU A 38 -6.77 -9.46 1.98
CA LEU A 38 -7.21 -10.86 1.91
C LEU A 38 -8.08 -11.15 0.69
N GLN A 39 -8.80 -10.15 0.16
CA GLN A 39 -9.64 -10.29 -1.04
C GLN A 39 -8.81 -10.36 -2.33
N THR A 40 -7.51 -10.08 -2.25
CA THR A 40 -6.59 -10.12 -3.39
C THR A 40 -5.78 -11.43 -3.39
N PRO A 41 -5.38 -11.95 -4.56
CA PRO A 41 -4.57 -13.17 -4.65
C PRO A 41 -3.08 -12.94 -4.31
N PHE A 42 -2.68 -11.71 -3.95
CA PHE A 42 -1.27 -11.35 -3.81
C PHE A 42 -0.62 -11.99 -2.59
N THR A 43 0.58 -12.54 -2.79
CA THR A 43 1.47 -13.00 -1.72
C THR A 43 1.98 -11.83 -0.88
N GLU A 44 2.51 -12.11 0.31
CA GLU A 44 3.16 -11.06 1.12
C GLU A 44 4.32 -10.39 0.36
N SER A 45 5.05 -11.13 -0.49
CA SER A 45 6.13 -10.58 -1.31
C SER A 45 5.60 -9.59 -2.37
N GLU A 46 4.53 -9.95 -3.06
CA GLU A 46 3.90 -9.07 -4.06
C GLU A 46 3.31 -7.82 -3.40
N LEU A 47 2.67 -7.95 -2.24
CA LEU A 47 2.17 -6.81 -1.47
C LEU A 47 3.30 -5.86 -1.04
N ASN A 48 4.47 -6.40 -0.67
CA ASN A 48 5.65 -5.58 -0.40
C ASN A 48 6.13 -4.83 -1.63
N GLU A 49 6.13 -5.47 -2.81
CA GLU A 49 6.47 -4.79 -4.06
C GLU A 49 5.47 -3.68 -4.40
N ILE A 50 4.17 -3.93 -4.22
CA ILE A 50 3.11 -2.92 -4.42
C ILE A 50 3.31 -1.74 -3.48
N LEU A 51 3.58 -1.98 -2.19
CA LEU A 51 3.86 -0.92 -1.24
C LEU A 51 5.04 -0.07 -1.69
N ILE A 52 6.17 -0.70 -2.06
CA ILE A 52 7.43 -0.01 -2.34
C ILE A 52 7.41 0.71 -3.69
N TYR A 53 6.84 0.09 -4.73
CA TYR A 53 6.98 0.56 -6.10
C TYR A 53 5.74 1.23 -6.67
N ASP A 54 4.56 0.94 -6.13
CA ASP A 54 3.32 1.55 -6.60
C ASP A 54 2.90 2.67 -5.65
N VAL A 55 2.64 2.33 -4.38
CA VAL A 55 1.96 3.24 -3.44
C VAL A 55 2.90 4.27 -2.83
N ALA A 56 4.01 3.84 -2.22
CA ALA A 56 4.92 4.74 -1.53
C ALA A 56 5.45 5.91 -2.38
N PRO A 57 5.87 5.74 -3.66
CA PRO A 57 6.37 6.87 -4.45
C PRO A 57 5.30 7.92 -4.79
N VAL A 58 4.02 7.55 -4.72
CA VAL A 58 2.89 8.48 -4.90
C VAL A 58 2.53 9.12 -3.56
N CYS A 59 2.31 8.32 -2.53
CA CYS A 59 1.80 8.78 -1.24
C CYS A 59 2.86 9.46 -0.35
N TYR A 60 4.15 9.13 -0.49
CA TYR A 60 5.21 9.78 0.30
C TYR A 60 5.31 11.28 0.02
N GLY A 61 4.96 11.73 -1.20
CA GLY A 61 4.88 13.15 -1.53
C GLY A 61 3.85 13.89 -0.67
N ASN A 62 2.74 13.23 -0.31
CA ASN A 62 1.71 13.83 0.56
C ASN A 62 2.19 14.03 2.00
N LEU A 63 3.05 13.15 2.52
CA LEU A 63 3.64 13.32 3.86
C LEU A 63 4.61 14.51 3.95
N LEU A 64 5.17 14.94 2.81
CA LEU A 64 6.08 16.09 2.73
C LEU A 64 5.36 17.41 2.41
N ALA A 65 4.10 17.35 1.98
CA ALA A 65 3.30 18.54 1.69
C ALA A 65 2.82 19.17 3.00
N THR A 66 2.96 20.50 3.12
CA THR A 66 2.62 21.28 4.33
C THR A 66 1.14 21.18 4.73
N THR A 67 0.28 20.77 3.80
CA THR A 67 -1.12 20.41 4.03
C THR A 67 -1.34 19.00 3.48
N GLY A 68 -1.00 17.99 4.28
CA GLY A 68 -1.28 16.59 3.95
C GLY A 68 -2.78 16.37 3.70
N VAL A 69 -3.11 15.30 2.98
CA VAL A 69 -4.50 14.85 2.83
C VAL A 69 -4.84 14.00 4.06
N TRP A 70 -5.78 14.46 4.89
CA TRP A 70 -6.18 13.78 6.14
C TRP A 70 -7.49 12.99 5.99
N GLU A 71 -8.29 13.27 4.95
CA GLU A 71 -9.63 12.69 4.74
C GLU A 71 -9.62 11.43 3.85
N GLY A 72 -8.44 10.97 3.43
CA GLY A 72 -8.29 9.85 2.49
C GLY A 72 -7.87 10.29 1.09
N PHE A 73 -7.18 9.41 0.36
CA PHE A 73 -6.76 9.69 -1.01
C PHE A 73 -7.94 9.61 -1.98
N ASP A 74 -8.02 10.56 -2.91
CA ASP A 74 -8.90 10.43 -4.08
C ASP A 74 -8.44 9.22 -4.92
N LYS A 75 -9.38 8.29 -5.18
CA LYS A 75 -9.05 7.00 -5.83
C LYS A 75 -8.62 7.20 -7.27
N GLU A 76 -9.31 8.06 -8.00
CA GLU A 76 -9.05 8.30 -9.43
C GLU A 76 -7.66 8.94 -9.61
N TRP A 77 -7.34 9.92 -8.77
CA TRP A 77 -6.02 10.53 -8.70
C TRP A 77 -4.94 9.51 -8.32
N LEU A 78 -5.14 8.73 -7.26
CA LEU A 78 -4.17 7.75 -6.77
C LEU A 78 -3.83 6.73 -7.86
N PHE A 79 -4.86 6.15 -8.49
CA PHE A 79 -4.68 5.13 -9.51
C PHE A 79 -4.01 5.70 -10.77
N SER A 80 -4.40 6.92 -11.16
CA SER A 80 -3.78 7.63 -12.28
C SER A 80 -2.28 7.89 -12.04
N GLU A 81 -1.91 8.37 -10.85
CA GLU A 81 -0.50 8.65 -10.52
C GLU A 81 0.35 7.37 -10.44
N ILE A 82 -0.21 6.29 -9.88
CA ILE A 82 0.46 4.98 -9.87
C ILE A 82 0.69 4.49 -11.30
N GLN A 83 -0.33 4.56 -12.17
CA GLN A 83 -0.21 4.16 -13.57
C GLN A 83 0.80 5.03 -14.32
N ASN A 84 0.79 6.35 -14.09
CA ASN A 84 1.75 7.27 -14.68
C ASN A 84 3.20 6.90 -14.28
N ASN A 85 3.42 6.53 -13.01
CA ASN A 85 4.72 6.05 -12.56
C ASN A 85 5.18 4.77 -13.26
N LYS A 86 4.26 3.85 -13.59
CA LYS A 86 4.59 2.61 -14.32
C LYS A 86 5.08 2.87 -15.75
N SER A 87 4.79 4.03 -16.32
CA SER A 87 5.27 4.43 -17.66
C SER A 87 6.69 5.04 -17.68
N LYS A 88 7.28 5.30 -16.50
CA LYS A 88 8.60 5.95 -16.37
C LYS A 88 9.77 4.98 -16.56
N ASN A 89 10.99 5.52 -16.64
CA ASN A 89 12.21 4.70 -16.67
C ASN A 89 12.36 3.89 -15.37
N GLN A 90 12.10 2.59 -15.47
CA GLN A 90 11.96 1.71 -14.32
C GLN A 90 13.24 1.50 -13.52
N LYS A 91 14.43 1.69 -14.11
CA LYS A 91 15.70 1.54 -13.36
C LYS A 91 15.91 2.70 -12.40
N ILE A 92 15.75 3.93 -12.90
CA ILE A 92 15.89 5.15 -12.10
C ILE A 92 14.77 5.21 -11.06
N PHE A 93 13.56 4.87 -11.47
CA PHE A 93 12.40 4.84 -10.59
C PHE A 93 12.58 3.84 -9.43
N ARG A 94 13.06 2.61 -9.70
CA ARG A 94 13.32 1.61 -8.64
C ARG A 94 14.41 2.06 -7.67
N LEU A 95 15.46 2.75 -8.15
CA LEU A 95 16.49 3.31 -7.26
C LEU A 95 15.90 4.41 -6.36
N LYS A 96 15.08 5.31 -6.92
CA LYS A 96 14.35 6.32 -6.16
C LYS A 96 13.46 5.68 -5.10
N CYS A 97 12.69 4.64 -5.43
CA CYS A 97 11.83 3.93 -4.48
C CYS A 97 12.64 3.30 -3.33
N LYS A 98 13.83 2.74 -3.61
CA LYS A 98 14.73 2.24 -2.56
C LYS A 98 15.19 3.34 -1.61
N LEU A 99 15.45 4.54 -2.12
CA LEU A 99 15.78 5.69 -1.27
C LEU A 99 14.57 6.12 -0.44
N ILE A 100 13.39 6.28 -1.05
CA ILE A 100 12.16 6.65 -0.34
C ILE A 100 11.86 5.62 0.77
N LYS A 101 12.13 4.33 0.56
CA LYS A 101 12.06 3.28 1.60
C LYS A 101 12.89 3.55 2.84
N CYS A 102 14.07 4.15 2.68
CA CYS A 102 14.88 4.54 3.82
C CYS A 102 14.28 5.74 4.58
N PHE A 103 13.36 6.50 3.97
CA PHE A 103 12.85 7.75 4.51
C PHE A 103 11.43 7.69 5.10
N TYR A 104 10.52 6.79 4.67
CA TYR A 104 9.17 6.71 5.27
C TYR A 104 9.08 6.11 6.69
N GLY A 105 10.19 6.12 7.44
CA GLY A 105 10.21 5.99 8.91
C GLY A 105 9.97 4.58 9.46
N SER A 106 10.51 4.33 10.66
CA SER A 106 10.30 3.07 11.40
C SER A 106 8.83 2.84 11.76
N ALA A 107 8.04 3.91 11.92
CA ALA A 107 6.62 3.85 12.25
C ALA A 107 5.79 3.17 11.16
N LEU A 108 5.95 3.58 9.89
CA LEU A 108 5.26 2.94 8.77
C LEU A 108 5.66 1.48 8.62
N GLN A 109 6.96 1.17 8.83
CA GLN A 109 7.45 -0.21 8.78
C GLN A 109 6.84 -1.06 9.90
N SER A 110 6.63 -0.50 11.09
CA SER A 110 5.97 -1.18 12.21
C SER A 110 4.49 -1.46 11.88
N GLN A 111 3.75 -0.46 11.41
CA GLN A 111 2.35 -0.62 10.99
C GLN A 111 2.20 -1.65 9.87
N TRP A 112 3.09 -1.61 8.87
CA TRP A 112 3.07 -2.58 7.77
C TRP A 112 3.33 -4.02 8.24
N THR A 113 4.27 -4.20 9.17
CA THR A 113 4.55 -5.51 9.77
C THR A 113 3.32 -6.06 10.48
N ILE A 114 2.60 -5.21 11.22
CA ILE A 114 1.36 -5.57 11.91
C ILE A 114 0.26 -5.95 10.90
N VAL A 115 0.14 -5.23 9.77
CA VAL A 115 -0.81 -5.58 8.70
C VAL A 115 -0.52 -6.97 8.13
N LEU A 116 0.75 -7.27 7.82
CA LEU A 116 1.14 -8.57 7.28
C LEU A 116 0.91 -9.71 8.30
N GLU A 117 1.18 -9.48 9.57
CA GLU A 117 0.88 -10.43 10.64
C GLU A 117 -0.62 -10.73 10.72
N LYS A 118 -1.46 -9.69 10.73
CA LYS A 118 -2.93 -9.84 10.73
C LYS A 118 -3.41 -10.56 9.48
N LEU A 119 -2.86 -10.24 8.32
CA LEU A 119 -3.20 -10.91 7.05
C LEU A 119 -2.84 -12.39 7.11
N ARG A 120 -1.69 -12.74 7.66
CA ARG A 120 -1.25 -14.14 7.82
C ARG A 120 -2.20 -14.91 8.74
N ASN A 121 -2.57 -14.32 9.88
CA ASN A 121 -3.53 -14.94 10.81
C ASN A 121 -4.89 -15.17 10.11
N LEU A 122 -5.40 -14.17 9.38
CA LEU A 122 -6.65 -14.31 8.62
C LEU A 122 -6.58 -15.43 7.56
N ARG A 123 -5.44 -15.58 6.87
CA ARG A 123 -5.24 -16.67 5.90
C ARG A 123 -5.21 -18.04 6.57
N SER A 124 -4.58 -18.14 7.74
CA SER A 124 -4.55 -19.36 8.54
C SER A 124 -5.95 -19.74 9.04
N ASP A 125 -6.74 -18.78 9.52
CA ASP A 125 -8.11 -19.00 10.00
C ASP A 125 -9.05 -19.47 8.88
N CYS A 126 -8.88 -18.95 7.66
CA CYS A 126 -9.64 -19.41 6.48
C CYS A 126 -9.16 -20.76 5.93
N SER A 127 -8.01 -21.27 6.37
CA SER A 127 -7.45 -22.56 5.93
C SER A 127 -7.81 -23.72 6.86
N ILE A 128 -8.67 -23.49 7.87
CA ILE A 128 -9.16 -24.54 8.76
C ILE A 128 -10.39 -25.20 8.11
N PRO A 129 -10.36 -26.51 7.81
CA PRO A 129 -11.48 -27.24 7.24
C PRO A 129 -12.68 -27.39 8.19
#